data_AF-A0A1Y5E7Z0-F1
#
_entry.id   AF-A0A1Y5E7Z0-F1
#
_cell.length_a   1.000
_cell.length_b   1.000
_cell.length_c   1.000
_cell.angle_alpha   90.00
_cell.angle_beta   90.00
_cell.angle_gamma   90.00
#
_symmetry.space_group_name_H-M   'P 1'
#
loop_
_entity.id
_entity.type
_entity.pdbx_description
1 polymer ?
#
loop_
_entity_poly.entity_id
_entity_poly.type
_entity_poly.pdbx_seq_one_letter_code
_entity_poly.pdbx_strand_id
1 'polypeptide(L)'
;MLYRTSNYANKTETPPPDTALSSRTMTARNIAQDYAMGTLNSDAQRSAENLIKVFINDSNSKVRGAISNQLNTCPHLQRDIAFQLAMDCENVALPILQASAILDEADLLEILSSATEIKQIAIAGRGNISSRVTTHIAQHGTRDAVKACLSNHKASFSEEDFEHIMLQHLLDKEILKLIIGRTDLPEDTLVRLYQNIPEEQRKQLVQEKGAPHIVASQVRQNEKEQALALLLFERESMDEKQKAATQLNGDGRLTFTLLLRSLILSDRLFFAAGLALKAGSSTRRVLSLFAEQNDKRLKNLLKNAAVPPYLFAAFKITIEEIQDSPSAGNKNSDLTNRKKILNRISKTYNYDTGQSVEKVMELFIQKG
;
A
#
# COMPACT_ATOMS: atom_id res chain seq x y z
N MET A 1 39.38 4.09 74.01
CA MET A 1 38.71 2.79 74.32
C MET A 1 38.11 2.24 73.04
N LEU A 2 38.17 0.98 72.64
CA LEU A 2 38.96 -0.22 72.95
C LEU A 2 38.59 -1.22 71.82
N TYR A 3 39.58 -1.78 71.14
CA TYR A 3 39.64 -3.02 70.33
C TYR A 3 38.35 -3.77 69.92
N ARG A 4 38.28 -4.13 68.62
CA ARG A 4 38.04 -5.52 68.23
C ARG A 4 38.66 -5.87 66.87
N THR A 5 39.82 -6.51 66.94
CA THR A 5 40.34 -7.43 65.93
C THR A 5 39.38 -8.61 65.79
N SER A 6 38.93 -8.91 64.57
CA SER A 6 38.31 -10.21 64.25
C SER A 6 38.99 -10.80 63.02
N ASN A 7 39.69 -11.90 63.27
CA ASN A 7 40.21 -12.88 62.33
C ASN A 7 39.39 -13.06 61.06
N TYR A 8 40.05 -12.98 59.91
CA TYR A 8 39.68 -13.77 58.73
C TYR A 8 40.95 -14.39 58.14
N ALA A 9 41.41 -15.46 58.80
CA ALA A 9 42.27 -16.45 58.18
C ALA A 9 41.37 -17.47 57.44
N ASN A 10 41.65 -17.67 56.16
CA ASN A 10 41.33 -18.83 55.33
C ASN A 10 39.91 -19.41 55.39
N LYS A 11 39.10 -19.02 54.39
CA LYS A 11 38.31 -19.98 53.60
C LYS A 11 38.37 -19.59 52.14
N THR A 12 39.06 -20.42 51.36
CA THR A 12 38.90 -20.54 49.90
C THR A 12 37.50 -21.07 49.61
N GLU A 13 36.48 -20.24 49.79
CA GLU A 13 35.16 -20.49 49.23
C GLU A 13 35.19 -19.87 47.83
N THR A 14 35.21 -20.72 46.81
CA THR A 14 34.88 -20.30 45.45
C THR A 14 33.55 -19.55 45.53
N PRO A 15 33.49 -18.26 45.14
CA PRO A 15 32.27 -17.47 45.27
C PRO A 15 31.13 -18.19 44.53
N PRO A 16 29.87 -18.09 45.02
CA PRO A 16 28.73 -18.65 44.31
C PRO A 16 28.76 -18.25 42.83
N PRO A 17 28.32 -19.13 41.90
CA PRO A 17 28.39 -18.85 40.47
C PRO A 17 27.70 -17.52 40.09
N ASP A 18 26.67 -17.13 40.83
CA ASP A 18 25.97 -15.84 40.67
C ASP A 18 26.79 -14.62 41.12
N THR A 19 27.62 -14.75 42.16
CA THR A 19 28.52 -13.69 42.64
C THR A 19 29.69 -13.48 41.68
N ALA A 20 30.20 -14.57 41.10
CA ALA A 20 31.21 -14.54 40.04
C ALA A 20 30.65 -13.93 38.74
N LEU A 21 29.41 -14.24 38.37
CA LEU A 21 28.72 -13.63 37.22
C LEU A 21 28.47 -12.13 37.44
N SER A 22 27.94 -11.75 38.61
CA SER A 22 27.68 -10.35 38.96
C SER A 22 28.96 -9.51 38.92
N SER A 23 30.06 -10.05 39.50
CA SER A 23 31.37 -9.40 39.47
C SER A 23 31.88 -9.22 38.04
N ARG A 24 31.86 -10.28 37.21
CA ARG A 24 32.27 -10.18 35.79
C ARG A 24 31.43 -9.18 35.00
N THR A 25 30.11 -9.18 35.22
CA THR A 25 29.19 -8.25 34.57
C THR A 25 29.50 -6.80 34.97
N MET A 26 29.81 -6.56 36.25
CA MET A 26 30.20 -5.25 36.75
C MET A 26 31.53 -4.80 36.15
N THR A 27 32.54 -5.67 36.12
CA THR A 27 33.84 -5.38 35.53
C THR A 27 33.73 -5.07 34.05
N ALA A 28 32.98 -5.88 33.30
CA ALA A 28 32.69 -5.64 31.88
C ALA A 28 32.03 -4.27 31.67
N ARG A 29 31.02 -3.95 32.49
CA ARG A 29 30.34 -2.65 32.42
C ARG A 29 31.30 -1.49 32.65
N ASN A 30 32.10 -1.53 33.71
CA ASN A 30 32.99 -0.43 34.08
C ASN A 30 34.05 -0.21 33.00
N ILE A 31 34.69 -1.28 32.51
CA ILE A 31 35.70 -1.19 31.45
C ILE A 31 35.09 -0.63 30.16
N ALA A 32 33.91 -1.11 29.77
CA ALA A 32 33.24 -0.62 28.57
C ALA A 32 32.82 0.85 28.70
N GLN A 33 32.38 1.27 29.88
CA GLN A 33 32.04 2.67 30.18
C GLN A 33 33.28 3.57 30.10
N ASP A 34 34.39 3.18 30.74
CA ASP A 34 35.65 3.92 30.69
C ASP A 34 36.19 4.03 29.26
N TYR A 35 36.08 2.94 28.48
CA TYR A 35 36.44 2.93 27.06
C TYR A 35 35.55 3.88 26.24
N ALA A 36 34.23 3.86 26.47
CA ALA A 36 33.28 4.69 25.74
C ALA A 36 33.45 6.20 26.03
N MET A 37 33.89 6.56 27.25
CA MET A 37 34.16 7.96 27.60
C MET A 37 35.33 8.57 26.82
N GLY A 38 36.23 7.75 26.28
CA GLY A 38 37.36 8.22 25.47
C GLY A 38 38.41 9.05 26.25
N THR A 39 38.41 8.97 27.58
CA THR A 39 39.34 9.71 28.47
C THR A 39 40.60 8.93 28.82
N LEU A 40 40.73 7.69 28.32
CA LEU A 40 41.86 6.81 28.58
C LEU A 40 43.10 7.27 27.80
N ASN A 41 44.28 7.12 28.42
CA ASN A 41 45.55 7.24 27.70
C ASN A 41 45.78 6.04 26.77
N SER A 42 46.78 6.12 25.89
CA SER A 42 47.03 5.10 24.86
C SER A 42 47.22 3.67 25.41
N ASP A 43 47.95 3.51 26.52
CA ASP A 43 48.20 2.20 27.13
C ASP A 43 46.95 1.61 27.81
N ALA A 44 46.19 2.45 28.51
CA ALA A 44 44.93 2.06 29.14
C ALA A 44 43.86 1.75 28.09
N GLN A 45 43.82 2.51 26.99
CA GLN A 45 42.92 2.25 25.86
C GLN A 45 43.21 0.88 25.24
N ARG A 46 44.48 0.58 24.91
CA ARG A 46 44.87 -0.73 24.38
C ARG A 46 44.53 -1.88 25.33
N SER A 47 44.71 -1.66 26.63
CA SER A 47 44.36 -2.65 27.65
C SER A 47 42.84 -2.87 27.73
N ALA A 48 42.05 -1.80 27.70
CA ALA A 48 40.59 -1.86 27.68
C ALA A 48 40.07 -2.57 26.43
N GLU A 49 40.64 -2.30 25.25
CA GLU A 49 40.29 -3.01 24.00
C GLU A 49 40.53 -4.52 24.11
N ASN A 50 41.67 -4.93 24.64
CA ASN A 50 41.98 -6.35 24.85
C ASN A 50 40.98 -7.00 25.82
N LEU A 51 40.61 -6.31 26.89
CA LEU A 51 39.61 -6.81 27.85
C LEU A 51 38.22 -6.88 27.24
N ILE A 52 37.81 -5.89 26.44
CA ILE A 52 36.54 -5.92 25.69
C ILE A 52 36.52 -7.16 24.79
N LYS A 53 37.60 -7.44 24.03
CA LYS A 53 37.71 -8.64 23.19
C LYS A 53 37.57 -9.96 23.97
N VAL A 54 38.00 -9.98 25.24
CA VAL A 54 37.77 -11.12 26.12
C VAL A 54 36.29 -11.20 26.53
N PHE A 55 35.69 -10.10 26.97
CA PHE A 55 34.32 -10.08 27.47
C PHE A 55 33.26 -10.33 26.39
N ILE A 56 33.47 -9.90 25.14
CA ILE A 56 32.55 -10.23 24.03
C ILE A 56 32.54 -11.72 23.69
N ASN A 57 33.51 -12.49 24.17
CA ASN A 57 33.57 -13.94 24.03
C ASN A 57 33.21 -14.68 25.34
N ASP A 58 32.70 -13.97 26.37
CA ASP A 58 32.27 -14.60 27.62
C ASP A 58 31.11 -15.56 27.36
N SER A 59 31.10 -16.72 28.04
CA SER A 59 30.07 -17.74 27.87
C SER A 59 28.67 -17.27 28.27
N ASN A 60 28.57 -16.25 29.13
CA ASN A 60 27.30 -15.74 29.61
C ASN A 60 26.85 -14.48 28.86
N SER A 61 25.67 -14.53 28.24
CA SER A 61 25.13 -13.39 27.47
C SER A 61 24.83 -12.15 28.31
N LYS A 62 24.71 -12.26 29.65
CA LYS A 62 24.56 -11.08 30.53
C LYS A 62 25.83 -10.22 30.57
N VAL A 63 27.00 -10.86 30.52
CA VAL A 63 28.30 -10.15 30.49
C VAL A 63 28.46 -9.46 29.14
N ARG A 64 28.21 -10.18 28.04
CA ARG A 64 28.24 -9.61 26.67
C ARG A 64 27.22 -8.50 26.47
N GLY A 65 26.03 -8.66 27.05
CA GLY A 65 24.98 -7.63 27.04
C GLY A 65 25.37 -6.38 27.83
N ALA A 66 26.12 -6.53 28.94
CA ALA A 66 26.64 -5.38 29.67
C ALA A 66 27.65 -4.57 28.84
N ILE A 67 28.52 -5.24 28.08
CA ILE A 67 29.41 -4.58 27.10
C ILE A 67 28.58 -3.83 26.05
N SER A 68 27.61 -4.52 25.43
CA SER A 68 26.82 -3.95 24.34
C SER A 68 26.04 -2.71 24.75
N ASN A 69 25.47 -2.70 25.96
CA ASN A 69 24.74 -1.55 26.48
C ASN A 69 25.63 -0.32 26.73
N GLN A 70 26.91 -0.51 27.05
CA GLN A 70 27.84 0.60 27.29
C GLN A 70 28.49 1.09 25.99
N LEU A 71 28.67 0.22 25.01
CA LEU A 71 29.35 0.53 23.76
C LEU A 71 28.41 0.89 22.60
N ASN A 72 27.09 0.83 22.79
CA ASN A 72 26.11 1.01 21.72
C ASN A 72 26.19 2.35 20.98
N THR A 73 26.62 3.42 21.62
CA THR A 73 26.78 4.76 21.03
C THR A 73 28.24 5.20 20.94
N CYS A 74 29.19 4.29 21.22
CA CYS A 74 30.61 4.59 21.20
C CYS A 74 31.09 4.86 19.76
N PRO A 75 31.59 6.07 19.43
CA PRO A 75 31.93 6.43 18.05
C PRO A 75 33.26 5.81 17.55
N HIS A 76 34.15 5.43 18.46
CA HIS A 76 35.46 4.84 18.18
C HIS A 76 35.52 3.33 18.46
N LEU A 77 34.37 2.66 18.57
CA LEU A 77 34.33 1.20 18.65
C LEU A 77 34.77 0.59 17.30
N GLN A 78 35.56 -0.48 17.36
CA GLN A 78 36.01 -1.20 16.16
C GLN A 78 34.80 -1.86 15.47
N ARG A 79 34.70 -1.70 14.14
CA ARG A 79 33.60 -2.24 13.33
C ARG A 79 33.38 -3.73 13.54
N ASP A 80 34.45 -4.53 13.57
CA ASP A 80 34.38 -5.98 13.78
C ASP A 80 33.73 -6.35 15.11
N ILE A 81 34.00 -5.59 16.18
CA ILE A 81 33.41 -5.81 17.50
C ILE A 81 31.91 -5.45 17.47
N ALA A 82 31.55 -4.31 16.86
CA ALA A 82 30.15 -3.92 16.70
C ALA A 82 29.36 -4.98 15.92
N PHE A 83 29.92 -5.46 14.82
CA PHE A 83 29.31 -6.50 13.98
C PHE A 83 29.13 -7.82 14.73
N GLN A 84 30.17 -8.28 15.45
CA GLN A 84 30.09 -9.50 16.27
C GLN A 84 28.97 -9.40 17.32
N LEU A 85 28.87 -8.28 18.04
CA LEU A 85 27.82 -8.07 19.04
C LEU A 85 26.42 -8.00 18.41
N ALA A 86 26.30 -7.41 17.22
CA ALA A 86 25.03 -7.34 16.47
C ALA A 86 24.54 -8.72 15.98
N MET A 87 25.47 -9.64 15.70
CA MET A 87 25.15 -11.01 15.27
C MET A 87 24.79 -11.96 16.42
N ASP A 88 25.08 -11.59 17.65
CA ASP A 88 24.83 -12.38 18.86
C ASP A 88 23.32 -12.50 19.21
N CYS A 89 22.97 -13.15 20.31
CA CYS A 89 21.60 -13.26 20.79
C CYS A 89 20.98 -11.89 21.12
N GLU A 90 19.65 -11.83 21.14
CA GLU A 90 18.88 -10.58 21.11
C GLU A 90 19.24 -9.60 22.24
N ASN A 91 19.46 -10.09 23.47
CA ASN A 91 19.83 -9.24 24.61
C ASN A 91 21.21 -8.56 24.47
N VAL A 92 22.05 -9.03 23.55
CA VAL A 92 23.37 -8.47 23.22
C VAL A 92 23.27 -7.60 21.97
N ALA A 93 22.59 -8.10 20.94
CA ALA A 93 22.48 -7.45 19.65
C ALA A 93 21.65 -6.17 19.65
N LEU A 94 20.52 -6.14 20.36
CA LEU A 94 19.54 -5.05 20.25
C LEU A 94 20.12 -3.66 20.60
N PRO A 95 20.90 -3.48 21.69
CA PRO A 95 21.54 -2.19 21.96
C PRO A 95 22.38 -1.68 20.79
N ILE A 96 23.17 -2.56 20.16
CA ILE A 96 24.03 -2.20 19.03
C ILE A 96 23.20 -1.88 17.79
N LEU A 97 22.23 -2.75 17.44
CA LEU A 97 21.38 -2.58 16.25
C LEU A 97 20.55 -1.29 16.30
N GLN A 98 20.10 -0.87 17.49
CA GLN A 98 19.27 0.32 17.64
C GLN A 98 20.08 1.63 17.56
N ALA A 99 21.28 1.66 18.14
CA ALA A 99 21.97 2.93 18.43
C ALA A 99 23.34 3.09 17.76
N SER A 100 24.01 2.01 17.34
CA SER A 100 25.38 2.10 16.82
C SER A 100 25.41 2.75 15.45
N ALA A 101 26.22 3.79 15.31
CA ALA A 101 26.49 4.49 14.04
C ALA A 101 27.63 3.86 13.23
N ILE A 102 28.31 2.84 13.77
CA ILE A 102 29.48 2.21 13.14
C ILE A 102 29.08 1.18 12.08
N LEU A 103 27.93 0.52 12.27
CA LEU A 103 27.41 -0.43 11.29
C LEU A 103 26.96 0.31 10.04
N ASP A 104 27.55 -0.05 8.90
CA ASP A 104 27.19 0.52 7.61
C ASP A 104 26.00 -0.20 6.96
N GLU A 105 25.61 0.26 5.77
CA GLU A 105 24.52 -0.36 5.01
C GLU A 105 24.76 -1.85 4.73
N ALA A 106 25.99 -2.25 4.38
CA ALA A 106 26.30 -3.62 4.03
C ALA A 106 26.19 -4.53 5.27
N ASP A 107 26.69 -4.05 6.41
CA ASP A 107 26.56 -4.76 7.70
C ASP A 107 25.09 -5.00 8.05
N LEU A 108 24.25 -3.96 7.93
CA LEU A 108 22.82 -4.05 8.28
C LEU A 108 22.08 -5.01 7.35
N LEU A 109 22.38 -5.02 6.05
CA LEU A 109 21.79 -5.96 5.09
C LEU A 109 22.23 -7.41 5.36
N GLU A 110 23.50 -7.63 5.67
CA GLU A 110 24.00 -8.95 6.05
C GLU A 110 23.28 -9.46 7.30
N ILE A 111 23.16 -8.62 8.33
CA ILE A 111 22.46 -8.96 9.56
C ILE A 111 20.98 -9.29 9.28
N LEU A 112 20.31 -8.49 8.44
CA LEU A 112 18.90 -8.69 8.09
C LEU A 112 18.64 -10.04 7.42
N SER A 113 19.59 -10.58 6.66
CA SER A 113 19.45 -11.85 5.94
C SER A 113 19.13 -13.05 6.86
N SER A 114 19.55 -12.99 8.13
CA SER A 114 19.31 -14.03 9.13
C SER A 114 18.73 -13.47 10.44
N ALA A 115 18.18 -12.25 10.42
CA ALA A 115 17.67 -11.59 11.62
C ALA A 115 16.33 -12.16 12.09
N THR A 116 16.18 -12.33 13.41
CA THR A 116 14.87 -12.55 14.04
C THR A 116 13.99 -11.31 13.89
N GLU A 117 12.68 -11.47 14.01
CA GLU A 117 11.71 -10.36 13.94
C GLU A 117 12.10 -9.18 14.84
N ILE A 118 12.50 -9.45 16.08
CA ILE A 118 12.86 -8.41 17.06
C ILE A 118 14.10 -7.62 16.60
N LYS A 119 15.08 -8.30 15.97
CA LYS A 119 16.25 -7.63 15.38
C LYS A 119 15.87 -6.80 14.14
N GLN A 120 14.97 -7.31 13.29
CA GLN A 120 14.49 -6.55 12.13
C GLN A 120 13.77 -5.26 12.55
N ILE A 121 12.91 -5.34 13.58
CA ILE A 121 12.24 -4.17 14.17
C ILE A 121 13.26 -3.15 14.71
N ALA A 122 14.30 -3.62 15.40
CA ALA A 122 15.36 -2.75 15.89
C ALA A 122 16.09 -2.00 14.77
N ILE A 123 16.37 -2.68 13.64
CA ILE A 123 16.99 -2.05 12.46
C ILE A 123 16.02 -1.08 11.80
N ALA A 124 14.75 -1.46 11.63
CA ALA A 124 13.70 -0.64 11.03
C ALA A 124 13.47 0.69 11.78
N GLY A 125 13.63 0.68 13.10
CA GLY A 125 13.46 1.85 13.96
C GLY A 125 14.67 2.80 14.04
N ARG A 126 15.78 2.51 13.34
CA ARG A 126 16.99 3.33 13.37
C ARG A 126 16.72 4.74 12.82
N GLY A 127 17.35 5.74 13.44
CA GLY A 127 17.27 7.13 12.98
C GLY A 127 18.04 7.42 11.69
N ASN A 128 18.96 6.55 11.29
CA ASN A 128 19.71 6.65 10.03
C ASN A 128 19.65 5.28 9.33
N ILE A 129 18.59 5.08 8.54
CA ILE A 129 18.36 3.87 7.75
C ILE A 129 18.45 4.24 6.27
N SER A 130 19.23 3.48 5.49
CA SER A 130 19.36 3.75 4.06
C SER A 130 18.15 3.20 3.29
N SER A 131 17.93 3.73 2.08
CA SER A 131 16.85 3.27 1.22
C SER A 131 16.95 1.77 0.91
N ARG A 132 18.14 1.22 0.71
CA ARG A 132 18.32 -0.23 0.47
C ARG A 132 17.91 -1.10 1.65
N VAL A 133 18.20 -0.67 2.87
CA VAL A 133 17.75 -1.38 4.09
C VAL A 133 16.23 -1.29 4.19
N THR A 134 15.65 -0.12 3.92
CA THR A 134 14.19 0.06 3.85
C THR A 134 13.54 -0.85 2.80
N THR A 135 14.08 -0.90 1.58
CA THR A 135 13.64 -1.80 0.51
C THR A 135 13.74 -3.27 0.92
N HIS A 136 14.84 -3.68 1.54
CA HIS A 136 14.97 -5.06 2.01
C HIS A 136 13.88 -5.42 3.03
N ILE A 137 13.59 -4.53 3.98
CA ILE A 137 12.52 -4.74 4.98
C ILE A 137 11.14 -4.73 4.30
N ALA A 138 10.90 -3.85 3.33
CA ALA A 138 9.65 -3.78 2.58
C ALA A 138 9.35 -5.08 1.80
N GLN A 139 10.39 -5.72 1.26
CA GLN A 139 10.25 -6.91 0.41
C GLN A 139 10.29 -8.24 1.18
N HIS A 140 11.13 -8.33 2.22
CA HIS A 140 11.48 -9.58 2.91
C HIS A 140 11.25 -9.53 4.43
N GLY A 141 10.93 -8.36 4.99
CA GLY A 141 10.77 -8.19 6.43
C GLY A 141 9.52 -8.88 6.97
N THR A 142 9.51 -9.16 8.26
CA THR A 142 8.27 -9.59 8.93
C THR A 142 7.26 -8.46 8.99
N ARG A 143 5.99 -8.81 9.20
CA ARG A 143 4.89 -7.86 9.34
C ARG A 143 5.21 -6.72 10.33
N ASP A 144 5.72 -7.05 11.51
CA ASP A 144 5.99 -6.04 12.53
C ASP A 144 7.26 -5.21 12.22
N ALA A 145 8.24 -5.77 11.50
CA ALA A 145 9.36 -5.00 10.96
C ALA A 145 8.92 -3.99 9.90
N VAL A 146 8.02 -4.37 8.98
CA VAL A 146 7.42 -3.47 7.99
C VAL A 146 6.64 -2.35 8.69
N LYS A 147 5.84 -2.66 9.71
CA LYS A 147 5.12 -1.64 10.51
C LYS A 147 6.08 -0.67 11.20
N ALA A 148 7.15 -1.18 11.81
CA ALA A 148 8.17 -0.34 12.43
C ALA A 148 8.85 0.57 11.41
N CYS A 149 9.14 0.06 10.20
CA CYS A 149 9.77 0.82 9.12
C CYS A 149 8.82 1.90 8.57
N LEU A 150 7.55 1.58 8.35
CA LEU A 150 6.55 2.54 7.87
C LEU A 150 6.29 3.66 8.89
N SER A 151 6.34 3.34 10.19
CA SER A 151 6.21 4.31 11.28
C SER A 151 7.44 5.22 11.42
N ASN A 152 8.57 4.85 10.82
CA ASN A 152 9.79 5.64 10.81
C ASN A 152 9.73 6.69 9.70
N HIS A 153 9.48 7.96 10.06
CA HIS A 153 9.45 9.08 9.12
C HIS A 153 10.79 9.35 8.42
N LYS A 154 11.90 8.81 8.93
CA LYS A 154 13.23 8.93 8.31
C LYS A 154 13.53 7.82 7.31
N ALA A 155 12.78 6.72 7.33
CA ALA A 155 12.86 5.71 6.29
C ALA A 155 12.30 6.28 5.00
N SER A 156 12.95 6.04 3.86
CA SER A 156 12.50 6.48 2.55
C SER A 156 12.11 5.26 1.73
N PHE A 157 10.91 5.30 1.16
CA PHE A 157 10.35 4.24 0.34
C PHE A 157 10.31 4.68 -1.12
N SER A 158 10.68 3.79 -2.02
CA SER A 158 10.41 3.94 -3.45
C SER A 158 8.95 3.58 -3.75
N GLU A 159 8.50 3.92 -4.96
CA GLU A 159 7.18 3.48 -5.46
C GLU A 159 7.07 1.95 -5.47
N GLU A 160 8.12 1.26 -5.93
CA GLU A 160 8.19 -0.21 -5.96
C GLU A 160 8.07 -0.80 -4.55
N ASP A 161 8.65 -0.16 -3.53
CA ASP A 161 8.53 -0.63 -2.14
C ASP A 161 7.09 -0.55 -1.64
N PHE A 162 6.39 0.54 -1.92
CA PHE A 162 4.98 0.66 -1.56
C PHE A 162 4.12 -0.38 -2.28
N GLU A 163 4.37 -0.61 -3.56
CA GLU A 163 3.66 -1.64 -4.33
C GLU A 163 3.88 -3.04 -3.75
N HIS A 164 5.12 -3.38 -3.40
CA HIS A 164 5.44 -4.65 -2.76
C HIS A 164 4.71 -4.83 -1.43
N ILE A 165 4.76 -3.81 -0.56
CA ILE A 165 4.06 -3.83 0.74
C ILE A 165 2.56 -3.98 0.52
N MET A 166 1.98 -3.25 -0.43
CA MET A 166 0.56 -3.34 -0.76
C MET A 166 0.17 -4.75 -1.24
N LEU A 167 0.94 -5.35 -2.14
CA LEU A 167 0.66 -6.69 -2.65
C LEU A 167 0.68 -7.75 -1.55
N GLN A 168 1.61 -7.64 -0.59
CA GLN A 168 1.71 -8.60 0.51
C GLN A 168 0.72 -8.34 1.65
N HIS A 169 0.35 -7.07 1.90
CA HIS A 169 -0.38 -6.66 3.10
C HIS A 169 -1.69 -5.89 2.82
N LEU A 170 -2.28 -6.02 1.63
CA LEU A 170 -3.47 -5.26 1.21
C LEU A 170 -4.66 -5.34 2.18
N LEU A 171 -4.80 -6.43 2.92
CA LEU A 171 -5.91 -6.66 3.86
C LEU A 171 -5.57 -6.24 5.30
N ASP A 172 -4.33 -5.84 5.56
CA ASP A 172 -3.87 -5.44 6.87
C ASP A 172 -4.20 -3.98 7.15
N LYS A 173 -5.22 -3.77 7.99
CA LYS A 173 -5.72 -2.44 8.35
C LYS A 173 -4.66 -1.57 9.03
N GLU A 174 -3.74 -2.16 9.80
CA GLU A 174 -2.72 -1.40 10.51
C GLU A 174 -1.65 -0.90 9.54
N ILE A 175 -1.19 -1.77 8.63
CA ILE A 175 -0.20 -1.40 7.61
C ILE A 175 -0.79 -0.36 6.67
N LEU A 176 -2.02 -0.54 6.19
CA LEU A 176 -2.69 0.45 5.34
C LEU A 176 -2.77 1.82 6.03
N LYS A 177 -3.14 1.87 7.31
CA LYS A 177 -3.20 3.13 8.06
C LYS A 177 -1.82 3.82 8.13
N LEU A 178 -0.75 3.04 8.31
CA LEU A 178 0.61 3.58 8.31
C LEU A 178 1.00 4.13 6.94
N ILE A 179 0.72 3.41 5.85
CA ILE A 179 0.97 3.88 4.48
C ILE A 179 0.21 5.18 4.20
N ILE A 180 -1.08 5.24 4.53
CA ILE A 180 -1.91 6.44 4.35
C ILE A 180 -1.36 7.61 5.17
N GLY A 181 -0.84 7.36 6.37
CA GLY A 181 -0.26 8.40 7.22
C GLY A 181 1.04 9.02 6.68
N ARG A 182 1.75 8.35 5.76
CA ARG A 182 3.04 8.83 5.25
C ARG A 182 2.89 10.03 4.32
N THR A 183 3.81 10.98 4.40
CA THR A 183 3.79 12.22 3.60
C THR A 183 4.45 12.07 2.24
N ASP A 184 5.30 11.07 2.07
CA ASP A 184 6.08 10.77 0.86
C ASP A 184 5.42 9.75 -0.07
N LEU A 185 4.12 9.47 0.13
CA LEU A 185 3.37 8.55 -0.72
C LEU A 185 3.18 9.14 -2.13
N PRO A 186 3.66 8.46 -3.19
CA PRO A 186 3.49 8.93 -4.57
C PRO A 186 2.02 8.97 -5.00
N GLU A 187 1.66 9.90 -5.90
CA GLU A 187 0.28 10.07 -6.37
C GLU A 187 -0.23 8.82 -7.11
N ASP A 188 0.60 8.19 -7.94
CA ASP A 188 0.25 6.97 -8.66
C ASP A 188 -0.04 5.80 -7.71
N THR A 189 0.77 5.64 -6.66
CA THR A 189 0.51 4.69 -5.58
C THR A 189 -0.80 5.00 -4.85
N LEU A 190 -1.11 6.28 -4.62
CA LEU A 190 -2.34 6.72 -3.97
C LEU A 190 -3.58 6.37 -4.82
N VAL A 191 -3.51 6.57 -6.14
CA VAL A 191 -4.57 6.15 -7.08
C VAL A 191 -4.79 4.64 -7.01
N ARG A 192 -3.71 3.84 -7.05
CA ARG A 192 -3.79 2.38 -6.95
C ARG A 192 -4.34 1.94 -5.60
N LEU A 193 -3.94 2.57 -4.50
CA LEU A 193 -4.51 2.32 -3.17
C LEU A 193 -6.02 2.55 -3.17
N TYR A 194 -6.47 3.70 -3.67
CA TYR A 194 -7.89 4.05 -3.73
C TYR A 194 -8.73 3.01 -4.46
N GLN A 195 -8.21 2.46 -5.57
CA GLN A 195 -8.88 1.45 -6.38
C GLN A 195 -8.94 0.08 -5.71
N ASN A 196 -7.89 -0.31 -4.99
CA ASN A 196 -7.71 -1.68 -4.49
C ASN A 196 -8.10 -1.89 -3.03
N ILE A 197 -8.28 -0.82 -2.24
CA ILE A 197 -8.72 -0.93 -0.84
C ILE A 197 -10.26 -1.01 -0.72
N PRO A 198 -10.78 -1.65 0.35
CA PRO A 198 -12.23 -1.69 0.59
C PRO A 198 -12.82 -0.29 0.87
N GLU A 199 -14.14 -0.14 0.67
CA GLU A 199 -14.83 1.16 0.75
C GLU A 199 -14.62 1.91 2.07
N GLU A 200 -14.56 1.22 3.20
CA GLU A 200 -14.35 1.84 4.52
C GLU A 200 -12.99 2.52 4.62
N GLN A 201 -11.92 1.85 4.17
CA GLN A 201 -10.56 2.41 4.12
C GLN A 201 -10.45 3.51 3.07
N ARG A 202 -11.20 3.40 1.97
CA ARG A 202 -11.27 4.45 0.94
C ARG A 202 -11.82 5.75 1.50
N LYS A 203 -12.87 5.70 2.34
CA LYS A 203 -13.40 6.90 3.03
C LYS A 203 -12.34 7.53 3.93
N GLN A 204 -11.60 6.71 4.68
CA GLN A 204 -10.52 7.19 5.54
C GLN A 204 -9.38 7.84 4.72
N LEU A 205 -8.95 7.20 3.62
CA LEU A 205 -7.96 7.76 2.70
C LEU A 205 -8.39 9.13 2.17
N VAL A 206 -9.64 9.26 1.73
CA VAL A 206 -10.19 10.55 1.26
C VAL A 206 -10.24 11.59 2.38
N GLN A 207 -10.55 11.18 3.62
CA GLN A 207 -10.57 12.10 4.76
C GLN A 207 -9.17 12.61 5.13
N GLU A 208 -8.15 11.75 5.09
CA GLU A 208 -6.78 12.09 5.51
C GLU A 208 -5.97 12.77 4.40
N LYS A 209 -6.14 12.36 3.14
CA LYS A 209 -5.32 12.82 2.00
C LYS A 209 -6.09 13.52 0.90
N GLY A 210 -7.42 13.48 0.94
CA GLY A 210 -8.25 13.85 -0.21
C GLY A 210 -8.32 12.72 -1.25
N ALA A 211 -9.30 12.79 -2.14
CA ALA A 211 -9.35 11.89 -3.28
C ALA A 211 -8.21 12.26 -4.27
N PRO A 212 -7.48 11.27 -4.83
CA PRO A 212 -6.48 11.56 -5.85
C PRO A 212 -7.07 12.39 -6.99
N HIS A 213 -6.29 13.33 -7.55
CA HIS A 213 -6.82 14.32 -8.50
C HIS A 213 -7.47 13.66 -9.72
N ILE A 214 -6.86 12.59 -10.23
CA ILE A 214 -7.38 11.77 -11.33
C ILE A 214 -8.76 11.21 -10.98
N VAL A 215 -8.92 10.59 -9.82
CA VAL A 215 -10.20 10.04 -9.36
C VAL A 215 -11.24 11.15 -9.15
N ALA A 216 -10.85 12.28 -8.54
CA ALA A 216 -11.75 13.42 -8.36
C ALA A 216 -12.22 14.01 -9.70
N SER A 217 -11.37 14.02 -10.73
CA SER A 217 -11.75 14.45 -12.09
C SER A 217 -12.72 13.46 -12.75
N GLN A 218 -12.49 12.16 -12.58
CA GLN A 218 -13.35 11.08 -13.09
C GLN A 218 -14.73 11.08 -12.43
N VAL A 219 -14.80 11.26 -11.11
CA VAL A 219 -16.09 11.37 -10.37
C VAL A 219 -16.88 12.60 -10.86
N ARG A 220 -16.22 13.76 -11.00
CA ARG A 220 -16.87 14.97 -11.55
C ARG A 220 -17.35 14.77 -12.99
N GLN A 221 -16.62 14.03 -13.81
CA GLN A 221 -17.05 13.67 -15.15
C GLN A 221 -18.28 12.74 -15.11
N ASN A 222 -18.30 11.78 -14.19
CA ASN A 222 -19.43 10.86 -13.99
C ASN A 222 -20.73 11.60 -13.63
N GLU A 223 -20.66 12.57 -12.72
CA GLU A 223 -21.78 13.43 -12.31
C GLU A 223 -22.28 14.30 -13.48
N LYS A 224 -21.36 14.91 -14.24
CA LYS A 224 -21.72 15.69 -15.44
C LYS A 224 -22.45 14.83 -16.47
N GLU A 225 -21.96 13.63 -16.74
CA GLU A 225 -22.61 12.70 -17.68
C GLU A 225 -23.98 12.23 -17.19
N GLN A 226 -24.15 12.06 -15.87
CA GLN A 226 -25.45 11.73 -15.28
C GLN A 226 -26.48 12.83 -15.57
N ALA A 227 -26.15 14.09 -15.26
CA ALA A 227 -27.03 15.22 -15.52
C ALA A 227 -27.35 15.38 -17.02
N LEU A 228 -26.34 15.21 -17.88
CA LEU A 228 -26.53 15.26 -19.33
C LEU A 228 -27.43 14.14 -19.86
N ALA A 229 -27.28 12.91 -19.37
CA ALA A 229 -28.10 11.79 -19.80
C ALA A 229 -29.59 12.02 -19.51
N LEU A 230 -29.92 12.64 -18.36
CA LEU A 230 -31.29 13.00 -18.01
C LEU A 230 -31.86 14.08 -18.94
N LEU A 231 -31.09 15.16 -19.18
CA LEU A 231 -31.50 16.22 -20.11
C LEU A 231 -31.66 15.71 -21.55
N LEU A 232 -30.83 14.76 -21.95
CA LEU A 232 -30.92 14.13 -23.25
C LEU A 232 -32.17 13.26 -23.32
N PHE A 233 -32.47 12.49 -22.27
CA PHE A 233 -33.63 11.60 -22.19
C PHE A 233 -34.95 12.35 -22.43
N GLU A 234 -35.08 13.58 -21.92
CA GLU A 234 -36.26 14.44 -22.10
C GLU A 234 -36.55 14.85 -23.54
N ARG A 235 -35.56 14.79 -24.44
CA ARG A 235 -35.76 15.07 -25.87
C ARG A 235 -36.55 13.95 -26.53
N GLU A 236 -37.59 14.28 -27.27
CA GLU A 236 -38.49 13.26 -27.86
C GLU A 236 -38.15 12.96 -29.33
N SER A 237 -37.67 13.96 -30.07
CA SER A 237 -37.47 13.84 -31.52
C SER A 237 -36.08 13.30 -31.88
N MET A 238 -36.03 12.45 -32.92
CA MET A 238 -34.77 11.98 -33.50
C MET A 238 -33.84 13.11 -33.97
N ASP A 239 -34.41 14.20 -34.51
CA ASP A 239 -33.63 15.34 -34.99
C ASP A 239 -32.92 16.06 -33.83
N GLU A 240 -33.62 16.26 -32.71
CA GLU A 240 -33.05 16.87 -31.50
C GLU A 240 -31.92 16.03 -30.90
N LYS A 241 -32.06 14.70 -30.94
CA LYS A 241 -31.05 13.74 -30.49
C LYS A 241 -29.83 13.73 -31.41
N GLN A 242 -30.02 13.79 -32.72
CA GLN A 242 -28.93 13.84 -33.70
C GLN A 242 -28.15 15.16 -33.62
N LYS A 243 -28.84 16.29 -33.45
CA LYS A 243 -28.22 17.60 -33.20
C LYS A 243 -27.40 17.57 -31.91
N ALA A 244 -27.97 17.05 -30.83
CA ALA A 244 -27.25 16.90 -29.56
C ALA A 244 -26.01 16.01 -29.69
N ALA A 245 -26.13 14.86 -30.35
CA ALA A 245 -25.01 13.94 -30.57
C ALA A 245 -23.89 14.61 -31.38
N THR A 246 -24.24 15.37 -32.42
CA THR A 246 -23.28 16.11 -33.26
C THR A 246 -22.54 17.16 -32.44
N GLN A 247 -23.27 17.97 -31.67
CA GLN A 247 -22.69 19.00 -30.81
C GLN A 247 -21.76 18.38 -29.76
N LEU A 248 -22.24 17.37 -29.03
CA LEU A 248 -21.44 16.70 -28.00
C LEU A 248 -20.20 16.02 -28.58
N ASN A 249 -20.25 15.52 -29.81
CA ASN A 249 -19.08 14.95 -30.47
C ASN A 249 -18.06 16.02 -30.86
N GLY A 250 -18.52 17.18 -31.35
CA GLY A 250 -17.67 18.34 -31.61
C GLY A 250 -16.97 18.87 -30.35
N ASP A 251 -17.69 18.87 -29.22
CA ASP A 251 -17.16 19.30 -27.92
C ASP A 251 -16.29 18.24 -27.22
N GLY A 252 -16.11 17.05 -27.81
CA GLY A 252 -15.40 15.93 -27.18
C GLY A 252 -16.13 15.30 -25.98
N ARG A 253 -17.42 15.62 -25.78
CA ARG A 253 -18.27 15.19 -24.65
C ARG A 253 -19.15 13.99 -24.95
N LEU A 254 -19.18 13.52 -26.19
CA LEU A 254 -19.86 12.28 -26.57
C LEU A 254 -18.99 11.08 -26.18
N THR A 255 -19.08 10.65 -24.92
CA THR A 255 -18.34 9.50 -24.38
C THR A 255 -19.12 8.20 -24.54
N PHE A 256 -18.44 7.06 -24.50
CA PHE A 256 -19.12 5.75 -24.54
C PHE A 256 -19.84 5.42 -23.24
N THR A 257 -19.37 5.94 -22.10
CA THR A 257 -20.06 5.85 -20.80
C THR A 257 -21.36 6.64 -20.81
N LEU A 258 -21.40 7.82 -21.45
CA LEU A 258 -22.65 8.55 -21.69
C LEU A 258 -23.61 7.75 -22.58
N LEU A 259 -23.13 7.16 -23.69
CA LEU A 259 -23.96 6.35 -24.58
C LEU A 259 -24.52 5.09 -23.88
N LEU A 260 -23.69 4.41 -23.09
CA LEU A 260 -24.13 3.25 -22.30
C LEU A 260 -25.16 3.68 -21.24
N ARG A 261 -24.94 4.81 -20.57
CA ARG A 261 -25.89 5.36 -19.58
C ARG A 261 -27.23 5.68 -20.22
N SER A 262 -27.25 6.40 -21.35
CA SER A 262 -28.47 6.69 -22.10
C SER A 262 -29.19 5.41 -22.52
N LEU A 263 -28.44 4.39 -22.95
CA LEU A 263 -29.02 3.10 -23.31
C LEU A 263 -29.65 2.38 -22.11
N ILE A 264 -28.99 2.36 -20.95
CA ILE A 264 -29.56 1.80 -19.70
C ILE A 264 -30.82 2.57 -19.27
N LEU A 265 -30.88 3.88 -19.52
CA LEU A 265 -32.09 4.68 -19.30
C LEU A 265 -33.22 4.37 -20.30
N SER A 266 -32.99 3.48 -21.26
CA SER A 266 -33.89 3.12 -22.38
C SER A 266 -33.98 4.17 -23.49
N ASP A 267 -33.04 5.12 -23.56
CA ASP A 267 -32.95 6.11 -24.65
C ASP A 267 -32.31 5.53 -25.91
N ARG A 268 -33.05 4.66 -26.59
CA ARG A 268 -32.60 4.01 -27.83
C ARG A 268 -32.28 5.02 -28.93
N LEU A 269 -32.97 6.16 -28.94
CA LEU A 269 -32.85 7.19 -29.95
C LEU A 269 -31.52 7.96 -29.83
N PHE A 270 -31.19 8.42 -28.62
CA PHE A 270 -29.89 9.08 -28.38
C PHE A 270 -28.73 8.12 -28.62
N PHE A 271 -28.83 6.90 -28.07
CA PHE A 271 -27.80 5.87 -28.26
C PHE A 271 -27.54 5.62 -29.74
N ALA A 272 -28.61 5.44 -30.53
CA ALA A 272 -28.47 5.19 -31.94
C ALA A 272 -27.86 6.38 -32.69
N ALA A 273 -28.27 7.62 -32.36
CA ALA A 273 -27.70 8.83 -32.96
C ALA A 273 -26.20 8.96 -32.67
N GLY A 274 -25.78 8.78 -31.42
CA GLY A 274 -24.39 8.92 -31.03
C GLY A 274 -23.48 7.79 -31.51
N LEU A 275 -23.93 6.53 -31.42
CA LEU A 275 -23.14 5.39 -31.93
C LEU A 275 -23.04 5.43 -33.46
N ALA A 276 -24.12 5.80 -34.16
CA ALA A 276 -24.10 5.96 -35.62
C ALA A 276 -23.07 7.01 -36.05
N LEU A 277 -23.03 8.15 -35.36
CA LEU A 277 -22.07 9.23 -35.61
C LEU A 277 -20.62 8.73 -35.42
N LYS A 278 -20.32 8.05 -34.31
CA LYS A 278 -18.96 7.54 -34.06
C LYS A 278 -18.55 6.39 -34.98
N ALA A 279 -19.50 5.52 -35.37
CA ALA A 279 -19.23 4.38 -36.24
C ALA A 279 -19.20 4.72 -37.75
N GLY A 280 -19.53 5.96 -38.15
CA GLY A 280 -19.74 6.32 -39.55
C GLY A 280 -20.91 5.53 -40.18
N SER A 281 -21.97 5.29 -39.43
CA SER A 281 -23.12 4.47 -39.81
C SER A 281 -24.41 5.31 -39.84
N SER A 282 -25.51 4.74 -40.37
CA SER A 282 -26.83 5.37 -40.26
C SER A 282 -27.53 5.01 -38.94
N THR A 283 -28.31 5.95 -38.40
CA THR A 283 -29.10 5.74 -37.17
C THR A 283 -30.07 4.57 -37.32
N ARG A 284 -30.70 4.42 -38.50
CA ARG A 284 -31.58 3.30 -38.83
C ARG A 284 -30.85 1.95 -38.69
N ARG A 285 -29.59 1.88 -39.11
CA ARG A 285 -28.76 0.67 -38.98
C ARG A 285 -28.46 0.33 -37.53
N VAL A 286 -28.31 1.32 -36.65
CA VAL A 286 -28.10 1.09 -35.21
C VAL A 286 -29.41 0.72 -34.52
N LEU A 287 -30.52 1.40 -34.84
CA LEU A 287 -31.84 1.09 -34.26
C LEU A 287 -32.32 -0.33 -34.57
N SER A 288 -31.96 -0.88 -35.74
CA SER A 288 -32.35 -2.26 -36.06
C SER A 288 -31.69 -3.31 -35.14
N LEU A 289 -30.67 -2.94 -34.36
CA LEU A 289 -30.11 -3.82 -33.33
C LEU A 289 -31.13 -4.15 -32.24
N PHE A 290 -32.19 -3.37 -32.07
CA PHE A 290 -33.24 -3.66 -31.07
C PHE A 290 -34.36 -4.54 -31.61
N ALA A 291 -34.39 -4.80 -32.93
CA ALA A 291 -35.41 -5.64 -33.56
C ALA A 291 -34.96 -7.09 -33.72
N GLU A 292 -33.67 -7.31 -34.01
CA GLU A 292 -33.11 -8.63 -34.28
C GLU A 292 -31.79 -8.83 -33.52
N GLN A 293 -31.64 -9.98 -32.87
CA GLN A 293 -30.39 -10.33 -32.21
C GLN A 293 -29.32 -10.66 -33.25
N ASN A 294 -28.29 -9.82 -33.34
CA ASN A 294 -27.17 -10.02 -34.26
C ASN A 294 -25.85 -9.55 -33.63
N ASP A 295 -25.25 -10.43 -32.84
CA ASP A 295 -24.00 -10.20 -32.12
C ASP A 295 -22.84 -9.80 -33.02
N LYS A 296 -22.74 -10.40 -34.22
CA LYS A 296 -21.68 -10.08 -35.18
C LYS A 296 -21.79 -8.64 -35.64
N ARG A 297 -23.01 -8.18 -35.94
CA ARG A 297 -23.28 -6.80 -36.35
C ARG A 297 -23.03 -5.81 -35.23
N LEU A 298 -23.49 -6.12 -34.01
CA LEU A 298 -23.21 -5.30 -32.83
C LEU A 298 -21.70 -5.14 -32.63
N LYS A 299 -20.96 -6.26 -32.60
CA LYS A 299 -19.51 -6.26 -32.40
C LYS A 299 -18.80 -5.43 -33.46
N ASN A 300 -19.21 -5.51 -34.73
CA ASN A 300 -18.64 -4.70 -35.81
C ASN A 300 -18.94 -3.21 -35.64
N LEU A 301 -20.16 -2.83 -35.24
CA LEU A 301 -20.51 -1.43 -34.98
C LEU A 301 -19.71 -0.85 -33.79
N LEU A 302 -19.58 -1.60 -32.69
CA LEU A 302 -18.79 -1.17 -31.53
C LEU A 302 -17.30 -1.02 -31.89
N LYS A 303 -16.74 -1.95 -32.68
CA LYS A 303 -15.37 -1.83 -33.19
C LYS A 303 -15.17 -0.62 -34.09
N ASN A 304 -16.07 -0.41 -35.06
CA ASN A 304 -15.99 0.72 -35.98
C ASN A 304 -16.14 2.06 -35.28
N ALA A 305 -16.95 2.12 -34.21
CA ALA A 305 -17.05 3.29 -33.35
C ALA A 305 -15.83 3.50 -32.45
N ALA A 306 -14.84 2.60 -32.45
CA ALA A 306 -13.70 2.60 -31.52
C ALA A 306 -14.12 2.57 -30.04
N VAL A 307 -15.17 1.81 -29.72
CA VAL A 307 -15.56 1.56 -28.33
C VAL A 307 -14.41 0.81 -27.61
N PRO A 308 -14.07 1.16 -26.37
CA PRO A 308 -13.10 0.39 -25.59
C PRO A 308 -13.56 -1.06 -25.35
N PRO A 309 -12.67 -2.07 -25.47
CA PRO A 309 -13.03 -3.48 -25.33
C PRO A 309 -13.73 -3.81 -24.00
N TYR A 310 -13.35 -3.12 -22.91
CA TYR A 310 -13.93 -3.34 -21.60
C TYR A 310 -15.42 -2.96 -21.52
N LEU A 311 -15.97 -2.17 -22.44
CA LEU A 311 -17.40 -1.83 -22.48
C LEU A 311 -18.25 -2.76 -23.37
N PHE A 312 -17.64 -3.67 -24.14
CA PHE A 312 -18.35 -4.47 -25.13
C PHE A 312 -19.44 -5.34 -24.51
N ALA A 313 -19.11 -6.03 -23.41
CA ALA A 313 -20.06 -6.90 -22.74
C ALA A 313 -21.21 -6.09 -22.12
N ALA A 314 -20.94 -4.91 -21.56
CA ALA A 314 -21.97 -4.03 -21.02
C ALA A 314 -22.98 -3.57 -22.09
N PHE A 315 -22.51 -3.13 -23.26
CA PHE A 315 -23.41 -2.78 -24.37
C PHE A 315 -24.23 -3.98 -24.85
N LYS A 316 -23.58 -5.15 -24.99
CA LYS A 316 -24.27 -6.37 -25.41
C LYS A 316 -25.38 -6.77 -24.43
N ILE A 317 -25.07 -6.88 -23.14
CA ILE A 317 -26.03 -7.22 -22.08
C ILE A 317 -27.21 -6.24 -22.11
N THR A 318 -26.92 -4.95 -22.22
CA THR A 318 -27.97 -3.92 -22.21
C THR A 318 -28.91 -4.06 -23.42
N ILE A 319 -28.38 -4.32 -24.63
CA ILE A 319 -29.21 -4.51 -25.82
C ILE A 319 -30.07 -5.77 -25.72
N GLU A 320 -29.49 -6.89 -25.26
CA GLU A 320 -30.22 -8.16 -25.08
C GLU A 320 -31.40 -8.00 -24.11
N GLU A 321 -31.17 -7.42 -22.92
CA GLU A 321 -32.24 -7.21 -21.94
C GLU A 321 -33.35 -6.25 -22.43
N ILE A 322 -32.97 -5.27 -23.27
CA ILE A 322 -33.92 -4.35 -23.90
C ILE A 322 -34.77 -5.06 -24.97
N GLN A 323 -34.21 -6.04 -25.68
CA GLN A 323 -34.93 -6.89 -26.64
C GLN A 323 -35.90 -7.85 -25.94
N ASP A 324 -35.43 -8.51 -24.87
CA ASP A 324 -36.19 -9.50 -24.11
C ASP A 324 -37.36 -8.90 -23.31
N SER A 325 -37.36 -7.56 -23.12
CA SER A 325 -38.41 -6.82 -22.43
C SER A 325 -39.16 -5.85 -23.36
N PRO A 326 -40.04 -6.33 -24.26
CA PRO A 326 -40.76 -5.49 -25.23
C PRO A 326 -41.86 -4.61 -24.61
N SER A 327 -42.18 -4.77 -23.33
CA SER A 327 -43.18 -3.97 -22.59
C SER A 327 -42.66 -2.57 -22.23
N ALA A 328 -42.36 -1.78 -23.27
CA ALA A 328 -42.07 -0.36 -23.16
C ALA A 328 -43.37 0.41 -22.90
N GLY A 329 -43.44 1.16 -21.80
CA GLY A 329 -44.56 2.07 -21.54
C GLY A 329 -45.01 2.18 -20.07
N ASN A 330 -44.58 1.28 -19.18
CA ASN A 330 -44.86 1.41 -17.75
C ASN A 330 -43.57 1.79 -16.99
N LYS A 331 -43.58 2.91 -16.26
CA LYS A 331 -42.43 3.36 -15.44
C LYS A 331 -41.90 2.26 -14.50
N ASN A 332 -42.77 1.38 -14.00
CA ASN A 332 -42.38 0.26 -13.15
C ASN A 332 -41.67 -0.87 -13.92
N SER A 333 -42.04 -1.13 -15.19
CA SER A 333 -41.32 -2.12 -16.02
C SER A 333 -39.93 -1.61 -16.39
N ASP A 334 -39.78 -0.32 -16.68
CA ASP A 334 -38.49 0.30 -17.01
C ASP A 334 -37.52 0.27 -15.81
N LEU A 335 -38.00 0.58 -14.60
CA LEU A 335 -37.20 0.46 -13.37
C LEU A 335 -36.78 -0.98 -13.08
N THR A 336 -37.68 -1.94 -13.31
CA THR A 336 -37.38 -3.36 -13.13
C THR A 336 -36.35 -3.84 -14.16
N ASN A 337 -36.48 -3.40 -15.41
CA ASN A 337 -35.55 -3.74 -16.48
C ASN A 337 -34.15 -3.16 -16.22
N ARG A 338 -34.08 -1.89 -15.79
CA ARG A 338 -32.81 -1.26 -15.37
C ARG A 338 -32.09 -2.05 -14.29
N LYS A 339 -32.81 -2.49 -13.25
CA LYS A 339 -32.23 -3.31 -12.18
C LYS A 339 -31.71 -4.66 -12.70
N LYS A 340 -32.42 -5.30 -13.64
CA LYS A 340 -31.96 -6.55 -14.28
C LYS A 340 -30.68 -6.34 -15.07
N ILE A 341 -30.64 -5.30 -15.92
CA ILE A 341 -29.46 -4.91 -16.70
C ILE A 341 -28.26 -4.70 -15.77
N LEU A 342 -28.40 -3.86 -14.74
CA LEU A 342 -27.32 -3.55 -13.81
C LEU A 342 -26.83 -4.80 -13.08
N ASN A 343 -27.72 -5.66 -12.60
CA ASN A 343 -27.33 -6.90 -11.93
C ASN A 343 -26.58 -7.86 -12.86
N ARG A 344 -26.98 -7.96 -14.14
CA ARG A 344 -26.31 -8.83 -15.12
C ARG A 344 -24.95 -8.26 -15.53
N ILE A 345 -24.83 -6.93 -15.65
CA ILE A 345 -23.55 -6.25 -15.82
C ILE A 345 -22.65 -6.52 -14.61
N SER A 346 -23.12 -6.23 -13.38
CA SER A 346 -22.34 -6.47 -12.15
C SER A 346 -21.81 -7.90 -12.09
N LYS A 347 -22.66 -8.91 -12.34
CA LYS A 347 -22.23 -10.32 -12.38
C LYS A 347 -21.15 -10.60 -13.44
N THR A 348 -21.27 -10.01 -14.62
CA THR A 348 -20.32 -10.25 -15.73
C THR A 348 -18.95 -9.63 -15.45
N TYR A 349 -18.91 -8.51 -14.72
CA TYR A 349 -17.68 -7.79 -14.40
C TYR A 349 -17.14 -8.06 -12.99
N ASN A 350 -17.75 -9.01 -12.25
CA ASN A 350 -17.45 -9.33 -10.85
C ASN A 350 -17.55 -8.12 -9.91
N TYR A 351 -18.58 -7.29 -10.12
CA TYR A 351 -18.96 -6.23 -9.18
C TYR A 351 -20.08 -6.71 -8.26
N ASP A 352 -20.23 -6.03 -7.13
CA ASP A 352 -21.38 -6.25 -6.25
C ASP A 352 -22.71 -6.01 -7.00
N THR A 353 -23.70 -6.85 -6.70
CA THR A 353 -25.05 -6.70 -7.24
C THR A 353 -25.85 -5.65 -6.47
N GLY A 354 -26.86 -5.04 -7.11
CA GLY A 354 -27.69 -4.00 -6.48
C GLY A 354 -27.07 -2.59 -6.50
N GLN A 355 -25.94 -2.42 -7.20
CA GLN A 355 -25.29 -1.12 -7.40
C GLN A 355 -26.15 -0.18 -8.27
N SER A 356 -26.03 1.13 -8.03
CA SER A 356 -26.67 2.14 -8.87
C SER A 356 -25.98 2.25 -10.24
N VAL A 357 -26.63 2.91 -11.21
CA VAL A 357 -26.01 3.18 -12.53
C VAL A 357 -24.72 3.97 -12.33
N GLU A 358 -24.75 4.95 -11.44
CA GLU A 358 -23.63 5.86 -11.16
C GLU A 358 -22.42 5.11 -10.63
N LYS A 359 -22.63 4.14 -9.73
CA LYS A 359 -21.54 3.33 -9.18
C LYS A 359 -20.96 2.37 -10.21
N VAL A 360 -21.81 1.76 -11.04
CA VAL A 360 -21.34 0.90 -12.15
C VAL A 360 -20.53 1.72 -13.17
N MET A 361 -20.96 2.95 -13.47
CA MET A 361 -20.22 3.84 -14.38
C MET A 361 -18.90 4.31 -13.77
N GLU A 362 -18.86 4.60 -12.47
CA GLU A 362 -17.62 4.92 -11.75
C GLU A 362 -16.61 3.77 -11.87
N LEU A 363 -17.04 2.52 -11.66
CA LEU A 363 -16.21 1.33 -11.81
C LEU A 363 -15.70 1.13 -13.25
N PHE A 364 -16.50 1.50 -14.27
CA PHE A 364 -16.05 1.48 -15.66
C PHE A 364 -15.04 2.58 -15.98
N ILE A 365 -15.20 3.76 -15.39
CA ILE A 365 -14.25 4.86 -15.55
C ILE A 365 -12.92 4.54 -14.85
N GLN A 366 -12.94 3.81 -13.74
CA GLN A 366 -11.70 3.37 -13.05
C GLN A 366 -10.93 2.28 -13.82
N LYS A 367 -11.59 1.55 -14.73
CA LYS A 367 -10.96 0.50 -15.56
C LYS A 367 -10.36 1.01 -16.88
N GLY A 368 -10.78 2.17 -17.35
CA GLY A 368 -10.31 2.81 -18.58
C GLY A 368 -9.31 3.89 -18.27
#